data_AF-A0A7X0XS51-F1
#
_entry.id   AF-A0A7X0XS51-F1
#
_cell.length_a   1.000
_cell.length_b   1.000
_cell.length_c   1.000
_cell.angle_alpha   90.00
_cell.angle_beta   90.00
_cell.angle_gamma   90.00
#
_symmetry.space_group_name_H-M   'P 1'
#
loop_
_entity.id
_entity.type
_entity.pdbx_description
1 polymer ?
#
loop_
_entity_poly.entity_id
_entity_poly.type
_entity_poly.pdbx_seq_one_letter_code
_entity_poly.pdbx_strand_id
1 'polypeptide(L)'
;MILRGIRIFSDEYNPNEKLEEVFHIQAESMCSMISSFVYEKKIRTSVTVINIECRSTNALERTIEIDGFLDVCVHYDVKNFAKFSEKQKKEIQLEIIMLGLKKACEHLSLEYAPFEEIQKQIISLNYNHCFIWKKPKFSPNRKRKVFVKVDWGIYKIDLMLVIEERNGTILLQRAVPINHPGTMGLDILGELKWLDNDTVELKHRYIKSEVYTFTL
;
A
#
# COMPACT_ATOMS: atom_id res chain seq x y z
N MET A 1 -21.10 0.40 -6.23
CA MET A 1 -20.10 -0.14 -5.29
C MET A 1 -19.19 1.00 -4.82
N ILE A 2 -18.30 0.79 -3.85
CA ILE A 2 -17.26 1.78 -3.51
C ILE A 2 -15.96 1.29 -4.15
N LEU A 3 -15.22 2.19 -4.82
CA LEU A 3 -13.89 1.89 -5.36
C LEU A 3 -12.92 1.63 -4.19
N ARG A 4 -12.23 0.48 -4.22
CA ARG A 4 -11.37 0.02 -3.12
C ARG A 4 -9.91 -0.09 -3.49
N GLY A 5 -9.62 -0.42 -4.75
CA GLY A 5 -8.27 -0.76 -5.17
C GLY A 5 -7.90 -0.10 -6.48
N ILE A 6 -6.70 0.46 -6.53
CA ILE A 6 -6.00 0.84 -7.74
C ILE A 6 -4.72 0.03 -7.79
N ARG A 7 -4.46 -0.63 -8.92
CA ARG A 7 -3.27 -1.46 -9.11
C ARG A 7 -2.59 -1.06 -10.40
N ILE A 8 -1.27 -1.12 -10.42
CA ILE A 8 -0.50 -1.02 -11.66
C ILE A 8 0.38 -2.25 -11.84
N PHE A 9 0.50 -2.71 -13.07
CA PHE A 9 1.37 -3.83 -13.43
C PHE A 9 1.86 -3.66 -14.87
N SER A 10 2.84 -4.47 -15.26
CA SER A 10 3.32 -4.54 -16.64
C SER A 10 3.33 -6.00 -17.09
N ASP A 11 3.10 -6.21 -18.38
CA ASP A 11 3.21 -7.50 -19.07
C ASP A 11 4.67 -7.88 -19.38
N GLU A 12 5.63 -6.96 -19.16
CA GLU A 12 7.04 -7.23 -19.33
C GLU A 12 7.55 -8.17 -18.23
N TYR A 13 7.72 -9.44 -18.60
CA TYR A 13 8.24 -10.48 -17.73
C TYR A 13 9.74 -10.73 -17.97
N ASN A 14 10.54 -10.53 -16.94
CA ASN A 14 11.94 -10.97 -16.92
C ASN A 14 12.11 -12.08 -15.87
N PRO A 15 12.30 -13.35 -16.29
CA PRO A 15 12.40 -14.48 -15.35
C PRO A 15 13.63 -14.41 -14.43
N ASN A 16 14.62 -13.57 -14.77
CA ASN A 16 15.85 -13.41 -14.00
C ASN A 16 15.83 -12.17 -13.09
N GLU A 17 14.74 -11.40 -13.08
CA GLU A 17 14.59 -10.23 -12.21
C GLU A 17 14.37 -10.68 -10.75
N LYS A 18 15.07 -10.04 -9.82
CA LYS A 18 14.84 -10.28 -8.40
C LYS A 18 13.45 -9.78 -8.02
N LEU A 19 12.79 -10.45 -7.09
CA LEU A 19 11.41 -10.11 -6.72
C LEU A 19 11.25 -8.64 -6.29
N GLU A 20 12.21 -8.11 -5.52
CA GLU A 20 12.24 -6.71 -5.10
C GLU A 20 12.51 -5.71 -6.24
N GLU A 21 12.98 -6.19 -7.39
CA GLU A 21 13.24 -5.39 -8.59
C GLU A 21 12.00 -5.29 -9.50
N VAL A 22 11.07 -6.25 -9.38
CA VAL A 22 9.85 -6.34 -10.18
C VAL A 22 8.98 -5.08 -10.05
N PHE A 23 8.60 -4.50 -11.19
CA PHE A 23 7.86 -3.23 -11.28
C PHE A 23 6.60 -3.20 -10.40
N HIS A 24 5.73 -4.22 -10.51
CA HIS A 24 4.48 -4.22 -9.77
C HIS A 24 4.70 -4.39 -8.26
N ILE A 25 5.75 -5.11 -7.83
CA ILE A 25 6.14 -5.22 -6.41
C ILE A 25 6.61 -3.86 -5.88
N GLN A 26 7.45 -3.15 -6.63
CA GLN A 26 7.86 -1.79 -6.28
C GLN A 26 6.69 -0.80 -6.27
N ALA A 27 5.64 -1.03 -7.06
CA ALA A 27 4.48 -0.16 -7.14
C ALA A 27 3.46 -0.34 -6.00
N GLU A 28 3.58 -1.40 -5.21
CA GLU A 28 2.57 -1.76 -4.20
C GLU A 28 2.37 -0.68 -3.14
N SER A 29 3.44 -0.04 -2.68
CA SER A 29 3.32 1.05 -1.70
C SER A 29 2.49 2.20 -2.24
N MET A 30 2.76 2.63 -3.49
CA MET A 30 1.99 3.70 -4.14
C MET A 30 0.55 3.28 -4.41
N CYS A 31 0.34 2.05 -4.90
CA CYS A 31 -1.00 1.48 -5.12
C CYS A 31 -1.81 1.43 -3.82
N SER A 32 -1.19 1.02 -2.71
CA SER A 32 -1.85 1.00 -1.40
C SER A 32 -2.15 2.42 -0.91
N MET A 33 -1.22 3.36 -1.08
CA MET A 33 -1.38 4.74 -0.64
C MET A 33 -2.53 5.44 -1.38
N ILE A 34 -2.60 5.30 -2.71
CA ILE A 34 -3.71 5.89 -3.46
C ILE A 34 -5.03 5.19 -3.15
N SER A 35 -5.02 3.86 -3.00
CA SER A 35 -6.23 3.07 -2.70
C SER A 35 -6.82 3.45 -1.34
N SER A 36 -5.99 3.76 -0.34
CA SER A 36 -6.48 4.21 0.97
C SER A 36 -7.23 5.55 0.86
N PHE A 37 -6.65 6.53 0.15
CA PHE A 37 -7.31 7.82 -0.06
C PHE A 37 -8.57 7.74 -0.92
N VAL A 38 -8.57 6.89 -1.95
CA VAL A 38 -9.76 6.61 -2.76
C VAL A 38 -10.89 6.03 -1.89
N TYR A 39 -10.56 5.07 -1.02
CA TYR A 39 -11.52 4.48 -0.10
C TYR A 39 -12.06 5.49 0.93
N GLU A 40 -11.19 6.37 1.46
CA GLU A 40 -11.58 7.47 2.36
C GLU A 40 -12.58 8.44 1.71
N LYS A 41 -12.38 8.76 0.42
CA LYS A 41 -13.29 9.60 -0.37
C LYS A 41 -14.61 8.90 -0.72
N LYS A 42 -14.72 7.58 -0.51
CA LYS A 42 -15.92 6.76 -0.77
C LYS A 42 -16.46 6.93 -2.20
N ILE A 43 -15.56 7.00 -3.19
CA ILE A 43 -15.91 7.15 -4.60
C ILE A 43 -16.81 5.98 -5.04
N ARG A 44 -18.01 6.30 -5.56
CA ARG A 44 -18.99 5.31 -6.02
C ARG A 44 -18.85 5.03 -7.51
N THR A 45 -18.90 3.76 -7.88
CA THR A 45 -18.71 3.28 -9.27
C THR A 45 -19.29 1.86 -9.46
N SER A 46 -19.39 1.38 -10.69
CA SER A 46 -19.75 -0.01 -11.04
C SER A 46 -18.68 -1.03 -10.63
N VAL A 47 -17.42 -0.60 -10.50
CA VAL A 47 -16.29 -1.48 -10.17
C VAL A 47 -15.76 -1.30 -8.75
N THR A 48 -15.02 -2.29 -8.27
CA THR A 48 -14.34 -2.24 -6.97
C THR A 48 -12.84 -2.04 -7.10
N VAL A 49 -12.27 -2.39 -8.27
CA VAL A 49 -10.84 -2.28 -8.53
C VAL A 49 -10.62 -1.75 -9.94
N ILE A 50 -9.67 -0.84 -10.09
CA ILE A 50 -9.11 -0.42 -11.38
C ILE A 50 -7.69 -0.97 -11.49
N ASN A 51 -7.44 -1.67 -12.58
CA ASN A 51 -6.20 -2.31 -12.94
C ASN A 51 -5.58 -1.52 -14.09
N ILE A 52 -4.39 -0.98 -13.90
CA ILE A 52 -3.69 -0.16 -14.88
C ILE A 52 -2.52 -0.96 -15.42
N GLU A 53 -2.65 -1.39 -16.65
CA GLU A 53 -1.66 -2.19 -17.35
C GLU A 53 -0.72 -1.28 -18.14
N CYS A 54 0.56 -1.27 -17.77
CA CYS A 54 1.64 -0.63 -18.50
C CYS A 54 2.05 -1.50 -19.69
N ARG A 55 1.87 -0.99 -20.91
CA ARG A 55 2.30 -1.66 -22.15
C ARG A 55 3.28 -0.82 -22.93
N SER A 56 4.35 -1.45 -23.42
CA SER A 56 5.35 -0.80 -24.27
C SER A 56 4.97 -0.74 -25.76
N THR A 57 3.91 -1.45 -26.18
CA THR A 57 3.44 -1.47 -27.58
C THR A 57 2.10 -0.76 -27.74
N ASN A 58 1.86 -0.19 -28.93
CA ASN A 58 0.57 0.40 -29.32
C ASN A 58 -0.47 -0.67 -29.73
N ALA A 59 -0.42 -1.86 -29.10
CA ALA A 59 -1.45 -2.86 -29.30
C ALA A 59 -2.82 -2.27 -28.97
N LEU A 60 -3.87 -2.79 -29.62
CA LEU A 60 -5.23 -2.26 -29.49
C LEU A 60 -5.61 -2.14 -28.01
N GLU A 61 -5.78 -0.90 -27.53
CA GLU A 61 -6.21 -0.64 -26.17
C GLU A 61 -7.62 -1.25 -26.00
N ARG A 62 -7.77 -2.15 -25.03
CA ARG A 62 -9.07 -2.69 -24.66
C ARG A 62 -9.30 -2.34 -23.20
N THR A 63 -10.31 -1.51 -22.97
CA THR A 63 -10.87 -1.32 -21.65
C THR A 63 -11.82 -2.47 -21.39
N ILE A 64 -11.57 -3.25 -20.34
CA ILE A 64 -12.33 -4.47 -20.05
C ILE A 64 -12.93 -4.34 -18.65
N GLU A 65 -14.26 -4.41 -18.55
CA GLU A 65 -14.98 -4.51 -17.28
C GLU A 65 -15.46 -5.95 -17.07
N ILE A 66 -14.92 -6.65 -16.08
CA ILE A 66 -15.30 -8.03 -15.73
C ILE A 66 -15.36 -8.17 -14.21
N ASP A 67 -16.46 -8.71 -13.68
CA ASP A 67 -16.64 -9.08 -12.27
C ASP A 67 -16.24 -7.98 -11.24
N GLY A 68 -16.54 -6.71 -11.56
CA GLY A 68 -16.23 -5.58 -10.69
C GLY A 68 -14.76 -5.15 -10.72
N PHE A 69 -14.03 -5.54 -11.76
CA PHE A 69 -12.70 -5.05 -12.12
C PHE A 69 -12.79 -4.27 -13.43
N LEU A 70 -12.03 -3.18 -13.51
CA LEU A 70 -11.83 -2.44 -14.76
C LEU A 70 -10.34 -2.46 -15.12
N ASP A 71 -10.01 -3.05 -16.26
CA ASP A 71 -8.67 -2.99 -16.82
C ASP A 71 -8.57 -1.80 -17.79
N VAL A 72 -7.56 -0.97 -17.60
CA VAL A 72 -7.20 0.16 -18.49
C VAL A 72 -5.72 0.06 -18.85
N CYS A 73 -5.38 0.42 -20.09
CA CYS A 73 -4.00 0.40 -20.56
C CYS A 73 -3.37 1.80 -20.49
N VAL A 74 -2.11 1.89 -20.06
CA VAL A 74 -1.27 3.09 -20.17
C VAL A 74 -0.01 2.74 -20.96
N HIS A 75 0.32 3.59 -21.93
CA HIS A 75 1.54 3.41 -22.72
C HIS A 75 2.75 3.86 -21.90
N TYR A 76 3.55 2.90 -21.43
CA TYR A 76 4.76 3.15 -20.66
C TYR A 76 5.72 1.95 -20.78
N ASP A 77 6.97 2.23 -21.13
CA ASP A 77 8.05 1.22 -21.21
C ASP A 77 8.76 1.11 -19.86
N VAL A 78 8.53 -0.01 -19.16
CA VAL A 78 9.09 -0.26 -17.83
C VAL A 78 10.57 -0.68 -17.84
N LYS A 79 11.19 -0.94 -19.00
CA LYS A 79 12.59 -1.40 -19.09
C LYS A 79 13.59 -0.45 -18.45
N ASN A 80 13.29 0.85 -18.50
CA ASN A 80 14.15 1.87 -17.92
C ASN A 80 13.78 2.21 -16.47
N PHE A 81 12.69 1.65 -15.93
CA PHE A 81 12.20 1.96 -14.60
C PHE A 81 13.26 1.70 -13.52
N ALA A 82 13.99 0.60 -13.64
CA ALA A 82 15.03 0.19 -12.69
C ALA A 82 16.17 1.23 -12.54
N LYS A 83 16.41 2.08 -13.55
CA LYS A 83 17.51 3.05 -13.57
C LYS A 83 17.22 4.33 -12.78
N PHE A 84 15.96 4.56 -12.42
CA PHE A 84 15.55 5.77 -11.70
C PHE A 84 15.82 5.67 -10.19
N SER A 85 16.04 6.82 -9.56
CA SER A 85 16.07 6.93 -8.09
C SER A 85 14.72 6.57 -7.48
N GLU A 86 14.69 6.23 -6.18
CA GLU A 86 13.43 5.91 -5.49
C GLU A 86 12.37 7.01 -5.61
N LYS A 87 12.79 8.27 -5.50
CA LYS A 87 11.88 9.41 -5.63
C LYS A 87 11.28 9.48 -7.03
N GLN A 88 12.11 9.39 -8.05
CA GLN A 88 11.66 9.40 -9.46
C GLN A 88 10.75 8.21 -9.75
N LYS A 89 11.04 7.03 -9.22
CA LYS A 89 10.18 5.85 -9.33
C LYS A 89 8.79 6.12 -8.76
N LYS A 90 8.69 6.72 -7.57
CA LYS A 90 7.39 7.09 -6.96
C LYS A 90 6.64 8.14 -7.78
N GLU A 91 7.35 9.14 -8.32
CA GLU A 91 6.78 10.17 -9.20
C GLU A 91 6.17 9.55 -10.47
N ILE A 92 6.94 8.69 -11.15
CA ILE A 92 6.52 7.94 -12.35
C ILE A 92 5.33 7.04 -12.05
N GLN A 93 5.37 6.28 -10.95
CA GLN A 93 4.27 5.41 -10.55
C GLN A 93 2.97 6.20 -10.36
N LEU A 94 3.04 7.35 -9.67
CA LEU A 94 1.88 8.21 -9.50
C LEU A 94 1.37 8.75 -10.85
N GLU A 95 2.27 9.20 -11.73
CA GLU A 95 1.89 9.68 -13.07
C GLU A 95 1.14 8.61 -13.88
N ILE A 96 1.70 7.39 -13.95
CA ILE A 96 1.06 6.24 -14.61
C ILE A 96 -0.33 5.98 -14.02
N ILE A 97 -0.44 5.98 -12.69
CA ILE A 97 -1.71 5.78 -11.99
C ILE A 97 -2.73 6.85 -12.40
N MET A 98 -2.34 8.12 -12.40
CA MET A 98 -3.23 9.22 -12.74
C MET A 98 -3.68 9.18 -14.20
N LEU A 99 -2.78 8.79 -15.12
CA LEU A 99 -3.15 8.58 -16.53
C LEU A 99 -4.18 7.45 -16.69
N GLY A 100 -3.98 6.32 -15.99
CA GLY A 100 -4.94 5.22 -16.01
C GLY A 100 -6.29 5.60 -15.37
N LEU A 101 -6.25 6.33 -14.26
CA LEU A 101 -7.45 6.84 -13.60
C LEU A 101 -8.26 7.80 -14.49
N LYS A 102 -7.58 8.64 -15.28
CA LYS A 102 -8.26 9.52 -16.24
C LYS A 102 -9.05 8.71 -17.27
N LYS A 103 -8.42 7.70 -17.89
CA LYS A 103 -9.09 6.77 -18.81
C LYS A 103 -10.25 6.02 -18.14
N ALA A 104 -10.05 5.58 -16.90
CA ALA A 104 -11.10 4.91 -16.13
C ALA A 104 -12.29 5.83 -15.84
N CYS A 105 -12.05 7.11 -15.52
CA CYS A 105 -13.11 8.09 -15.30
C CYS A 105 -13.92 8.34 -16.57
N GLU A 106 -13.26 8.45 -17.73
CA GLU A 106 -13.94 8.58 -19.02
C GLU A 106 -14.83 7.37 -19.31
N HIS A 107 -14.35 6.15 -19.06
CA HIS A 107 -15.13 4.93 -19.24
C HIS A 107 -16.31 4.81 -18.27
N LEU A 108 -16.08 5.11 -16.99
CA LEU A 108 -17.06 4.94 -15.91
C LEU A 108 -17.97 6.16 -15.73
N SER A 109 -17.79 7.21 -16.55
CA SER A 109 -18.47 8.51 -16.41
C SER A 109 -18.33 9.10 -14.99
N LEU A 110 -17.12 9.02 -14.42
CA LEU A 110 -16.79 9.58 -13.10
C LEU A 110 -16.17 10.96 -13.21
N GLU A 111 -16.39 11.80 -12.20
CA GLU A 111 -15.62 13.03 -12.04
C GLU A 111 -14.16 12.71 -11.70
N TYR A 112 -13.23 13.39 -12.37
CA TYR A 112 -11.80 13.21 -12.16
C TYR A 112 -11.25 14.03 -10.97
N ALA A 113 -11.95 15.10 -10.58
CA ALA A 113 -11.51 16.04 -9.53
C ALA A 113 -11.12 15.37 -8.18
N PRO A 114 -11.86 14.36 -7.67
CA PRO A 114 -11.45 13.66 -6.45
C PRO A 114 -10.07 13.01 -6.55
N PHE A 115 -9.68 12.51 -7.73
CA PHE A 115 -8.38 11.90 -7.94
C PHE A 115 -7.27 12.96 -8.01
N GLU A 116 -7.54 14.14 -8.59
CA GLU A 116 -6.59 15.26 -8.58
C GLU A 116 -6.29 15.77 -7.15
N GLU A 117 -7.31 15.80 -6.28
CA GLU A 117 -7.12 16.10 -4.87
C GLU A 117 -6.23 15.07 -4.17
N ILE A 118 -6.47 13.78 -4.45
CA ILE A 118 -5.66 12.68 -3.92
C ILE A 118 -4.20 12.79 -4.40
N GLN A 119 -3.98 13.12 -5.68
CA GLN A 119 -2.65 13.35 -6.23
C GLN A 119 -1.92 14.46 -5.46
N LYS A 120 -2.57 15.61 -5.24
CA LYS A 120 -2.01 16.73 -4.48
C LYS A 120 -1.69 16.32 -3.03
N GLN A 121 -2.55 15.51 -2.41
CA GLN A 121 -2.32 14.98 -1.08
C GLN A 121 -1.07 14.08 -1.03
N ILE A 122 -0.91 13.16 -1.99
CA ILE A 122 0.29 12.29 -2.09
C ILE A 122 1.56 13.13 -2.26
N ILE A 123 1.52 14.14 -3.14
CA ILE A 123 2.65 15.06 -3.36
C ILE A 123 2.98 15.83 -2.08
N SER A 124 1.96 16.32 -1.35
CA SER A 124 2.15 17.07 -0.09
C SER A 124 2.78 16.22 1.02
N LEU A 125 2.56 14.90 0.97
CA LEU A 125 3.19 13.93 1.87
C LEU A 125 4.60 13.53 1.42
N ASN A 126 5.12 14.13 0.34
CA ASN A 126 6.39 13.78 -0.30
C ASN A 126 6.47 12.28 -0.61
N TYR A 127 5.35 11.69 -1.04
CA TYR A 127 5.24 10.26 -1.37
C TYR A 127 5.61 9.32 -0.20
N ASN A 128 5.54 9.79 1.04
CA ASN A 128 5.77 8.98 2.23
C ASN A 128 4.48 8.28 2.61
N HIS A 129 4.51 6.95 2.65
CA HIS A 129 3.37 6.13 2.98
C HIS A 129 3.54 5.52 4.37
N CYS A 130 3.18 6.32 5.38
CA CYS A 130 3.25 5.94 6.79
C CYS A 130 1.85 5.86 7.39
N PHE A 131 1.53 4.75 8.04
CA PHE A 131 0.21 4.54 8.64
C PHE A 131 0.25 3.59 9.84
N ILE A 132 -0.86 3.49 10.56
CA ILE A 132 -1.03 2.53 11.65
C ILE A 132 -1.74 1.29 11.12
N TRP A 133 -1.11 0.13 11.28
CA TRP A 133 -1.71 -1.14 10.91
C TRP A 133 -2.79 -1.56 11.92
N LYS A 134 -4.02 -1.70 11.42
CA LYS A 134 -5.25 -1.98 12.21
C LYS A 134 -5.50 -0.95 13.32
N LYS A 135 -6.59 -1.13 14.05
CA LYS A 135 -6.92 -0.26 15.20
C LYS A 135 -5.96 -0.56 16.37
N PRO A 136 -5.44 0.48 17.07
CA PRO A 136 -4.68 0.30 18.29
C PRO A 136 -5.43 -0.54 19.34
N LYS A 137 -4.68 -1.28 20.16
CA LYS A 137 -5.22 -2.14 21.22
C LYS A 137 -4.89 -1.55 22.58
N PHE A 138 -5.89 -1.43 23.44
CA PHE A 138 -5.69 -0.94 24.81
C PHE A 138 -5.23 -2.07 25.74
N SER A 139 -4.37 -1.73 26.70
CA SER A 139 -3.96 -2.63 27.79
C SER A 139 -5.19 -3.05 28.62
N PRO A 140 -5.11 -4.13 29.43
CA PRO A 140 -6.21 -4.57 30.28
C PRO A 140 -6.72 -3.46 31.23
N ASN A 141 -5.82 -2.71 31.86
CA ASN A 141 -6.16 -1.55 32.69
C ASN A 141 -6.53 -0.29 31.87
N ARG A 142 -6.47 -0.37 30.53
CA ARG A 142 -6.74 0.68 29.55
C ARG A 142 -5.90 1.95 29.69
N LYS A 143 -4.79 1.93 30.44
CA LYS A 143 -3.91 3.10 30.63
C LYS A 143 -2.96 3.33 29.45
N ARG A 144 -2.75 2.29 28.64
CA ARG A 144 -1.82 2.30 27.50
C ARG A 144 -2.52 1.77 26.26
N LYS A 145 -1.98 2.11 25.09
CA LYS A 145 -2.34 1.45 23.84
C LYS A 145 -1.09 1.00 23.10
N VAL A 146 -1.23 -0.07 22.34
CA VAL A 146 -0.20 -0.59 21.45
C VAL A 146 -0.70 -0.60 20.01
N PHE A 147 0.19 -0.31 19.08
CA PHE A 147 -0.07 -0.36 17.66
C PHE A 147 1.22 -0.63 16.88
N VAL A 148 1.07 -1.04 15.62
CA VAL A 148 2.19 -1.18 14.69
C VAL A 148 2.15 0.00 13.74
N LYS A 149 3.20 0.82 13.77
CA LYS A 149 3.45 1.85 12.77
C LYS A 149 4.18 1.22 11.58
N VAL A 150 3.67 1.49 10.39
CA VAL A 150 4.21 1.01 9.12
C VAL A 150 4.84 2.21 8.41
N ASP A 151 6.05 2.03 7.91
CA ASP A 151 6.66 2.87 6.88
C ASP A 151 6.89 2.01 5.64
N TRP A 152 6.08 2.24 4.60
CA TRP A 152 6.06 1.40 3.41
C TRP A 152 6.86 2.04 2.29
N GLY A 153 8.10 1.59 2.12
CA GLY A 153 9.00 2.01 1.05
C GLY A 153 8.80 1.24 -0.25
N ILE A 154 9.66 1.54 -1.23
CA ILE A 154 9.64 0.88 -2.55
C ILE A 154 10.34 -0.49 -2.53
N TYR A 155 11.38 -0.65 -1.72
CA TYR A 155 12.15 -1.90 -1.60
C TYR A 155 11.88 -2.68 -0.32
N LYS A 156 11.40 -2.02 0.73
CA LYS A 156 11.22 -2.60 2.06
C LYS A 156 10.04 -1.99 2.80
N ILE A 157 9.55 -2.73 3.79
CA ILE A 157 8.55 -2.26 4.75
C ILE A 157 9.20 -2.26 6.13
N ASP A 158 9.28 -1.10 6.77
CA ASP A 158 9.75 -0.98 8.14
C ASP A 158 8.54 -1.02 9.10
N LEU A 159 8.58 -1.96 10.05
CA LEU A 159 7.50 -2.18 11.02
C LEU A 159 8.00 -1.84 12.42
N MET A 160 7.30 -0.92 13.08
CA MET A 160 7.63 -0.48 14.44
C MET A 160 6.45 -0.75 15.37
N LEU A 161 6.65 -1.58 16.40
CA LEU A 161 5.69 -1.70 17.49
C LEU A 161 5.87 -0.54 18.46
N VAL A 162 4.78 0.18 18.73
CA VAL A 162 4.76 1.36 19.58
C VAL A 162 3.77 1.14 20.72
N ILE A 163 4.23 1.31 21.97
CA ILE A 163 3.41 1.39 23.16
C ILE A 163 3.43 2.84 23.64
N GLU A 164 2.26 3.44 23.79
CA GLU A 164 2.11 4.78 24.33
C GLU A 164 1.05 4.86 25.43
N GLU A 165 1.23 5.82 26.33
CA GLU A 165 0.22 6.21 27.32
C GLU A 165 -0.95 6.95 26.68
N ARG A 166 -2.06 7.10 27.42
CA ARG A 166 -3.23 7.88 26.95
C ARG A 166 -2.92 9.33 26.60
N ASN A 167 -1.92 9.93 27.23
CA ASN A 167 -1.48 11.30 26.97
C ASN A 167 -0.62 11.41 25.69
N GLY A 168 -0.31 10.30 25.01
CA GLY A 168 0.53 10.26 23.82
C GLY A 168 2.02 10.04 24.09
N THR A 169 2.45 9.93 25.36
CA THR A 169 3.84 9.63 25.71
C THR A 169 4.22 8.23 25.24
N ILE A 170 5.21 8.14 24.34
CA ILE A 170 5.76 6.87 23.87
C ILE A 170 6.58 6.25 24.99
N LEU A 171 6.18 5.05 25.43
CA LEU A 171 6.90 4.27 26.44
C LEU A 171 7.87 3.28 25.81
N LEU A 172 7.51 2.73 24.64
CA LEU A 172 8.34 1.78 23.90
C LEU A 172 8.11 1.94 22.41
N GLN A 173 9.20 1.94 21.65
CA GLN A 173 9.19 1.86 20.19
C GLN A 173 10.30 0.91 19.77
N ARG A 174 9.94 -0.25 19.21
CA ARG A 174 10.90 -1.27 18.76
C ARG A 174 10.56 -1.78 17.37
N ALA A 175 11.59 -2.06 16.58
CA ALA A 175 11.43 -2.70 15.28
C ALA A 175 10.87 -4.12 15.47
N VAL A 176 9.92 -4.49 14.61
CA VAL A 176 9.49 -5.88 14.47
C VAL A 176 10.45 -6.53 13.48
N PRO A 177 11.18 -7.59 13.86
CA PRO A 177 12.24 -8.19 13.04
C PRO A 177 11.65 -9.08 11.93
N ILE A 178 10.76 -8.52 11.13
CA ILE A 178 10.19 -9.14 9.94
C ILE A 178 11.01 -8.68 8.74
N ASN A 179 11.45 -9.63 7.93
CA ASN A 179 12.18 -9.36 6.70
C ASN A 179 11.45 -10.02 5.53
N HIS A 180 10.62 -9.26 4.80
CA HIS A 180 9.89 -9.76 3.64
C HIS A 180 9.78 -8.68 2.55
N PRO A 181 10.03 -9.00 1.26
CA PRO A 181 9.79 -8.09 0.15
C PRO A 181 8.29 -7.87 -0.11
N GLY A 182 7.88 -6.64 -0.50
CA GLY A 182 6.52 -6.31 -0.97
C GLY A 182 5.39 -6.32 0.08
N THR A 183 4.12 -6.21 -0.38
CA THR A 183 2.83 -6.34 0.37
C THR A 183 2.81 -7.55 1.28
N MET A 184 3.52 -8.60 0.88
CA MET A 184 3.69 -9.80 1.67
C MET A 184 4.17 -9.48 3.10
N GLY A 185 4.90 -8.38 3.32
CA GLY A 185 5.30 -7.92 4.65
C GLY A 185 4.15 -7.50 5.60
N LEU A 186 2.99 -7.07 5.09
CA LEU A 186 1.84 -6.70 5.93
C LEU A 186 0.82 -7.82 6.08
N ASP A 187 0.62 -8.63 5.03
CA ASP A 187 -0.32 -9.75 5.06
C ASP A 187 0.13 -10.86 6.00
N ILE A 188 1.43 -10.92 6.32
CA ILE A 188 2.01 -11.82 7.31
C ILE A 188 1.75 -11.38 8.75
N LEU A 189 1.33 -10.14 8.99
CA LEU A 189 0.98 -9.70 10.34
C LEU A 189 -0.36 -10.34 10.76
N GLY A 190 -0.33 -11.08 11.87
CA GLY A 190 -1.47 -11.82 12.39
C GLY A 190 -2.26 -11.03 13.43
N GLU A 191 -2.04 -11.37 14.69
CA GLU A 191 -2.75 -10.84 15.84
C GLU A 191 -1.82 -9.97 16.71
N LEU A 192 -2.31 -8.79 17.09
CA LEU A 192 -1.69 -7.92 18.09
C LEU A 192 -2.56 -7.93 19.35
N LYS A 193 -2.00 -8.32 20.49
CA LYS A 193 -2.73 -8.35 21.76
C LYS A 193 -1.82 -8.10 22.96
N TRP A 194 -2.45 -7.63 24.04
CA TRP A 194 -1.81 -7.57 25.35
C TRP A 194 -1.88 -8.95 26.02
N LEU A 195 -0.79 -9.39 26.63
CA LEU A 195 -0.76 -10.56 27.51
C LEU A 195 -1.09 -10.15 28.95
N ASP A 196 -0.59 -8.98 29.36
CA ASP A 196 -0.85 -8.35 30.65
C ASP A 196 -0.82 -6.80 30.49
N ASN A 197 -0.53 -6.03 31.55
CA ASN A 197 -0.48 -4.57 31.46
C ASN A 197 0.82 -4.01 30.87
N ASP A 198 1.87 -4.82 30.79
CA ASP A 198 3.24 -4.42 30.45
C ASP A 198 3.80 -5.22 29.26
N THR A 199 3.19 -6.35 28.93
CA THR A 199 3.63 -7.27 27.87
C THR A 199 2.63 -7.33 26.72
N VAL A 200 3.16 -7.18 25.51
CA VAL A 200 2.43 -7.27 24.23
C VAL A 200 2.99 -8.39 23.38
N GLU A 201 2.10 -9.05 22.66
CA GLU A 201 2.42 -10.08 21.68
C GLU A 201 1.93 -9.66 20.29
N LEU A 202 2.80 -9.79 19.29
CA LEU A 202 2.47 -9.74 17.87
C LEU A 202 2.78 -11.09 17.23
N LYS A 203 1.78 -11.74 16.65
CA LYS A 203 1.93 -13.04 15.98
C LYS A 203 2.08 -12.90 14.49
N HIS A 204 2.90 -13.75 13.88
CA HIS A 204 2.86 -13.99 12.46
C HIS A 204 1.57 -14.75 12.08
N ARG A 205 0.97 -14.41 10.94
CA ARG A 205 -0.31 -14.96 10.47
C ARG A 205 -0.19 -16.41 10.03
N TYR A 206 0.86 -16.73 9.27
CA TYR A 206 1.06 -18.06 8.68
C TYR A 206 1.99 -18.98 9.51
N ILE A 207 3.11 -18.45 10.04
CA ILE A 207 4.09 -19.20 10.83
C ILE A 207 3.72 -19.13 12.32
N LYS A 208 3.03 -20.15 12.85
CA LYS A 208 2.51 -20.13 14.24
C LYS A 208 3.60 -20.03 15.32
N SER A 209 4.80 -20.51 15.03
CA SER A 209 5.95 -20.45 15.95
C SER A 209 6.59 -19.06 16.01
N GLU A 210 6.29 -18.19 15.05
CA GLU A 210 6.87 -16.86 14.97
C GLU A 210 5.99 -15.87 15.72
N VAL A 211 6.46 -15.56 16.92
CA VAL A 211 5.78 -14.71 17.90
C VAL A 211 6.78 -13.69 18.41
N TYR A 212 6.43 -12.41 18.32
CA TYR A 212 7.25 -11.31 18.79
C TYR A 212 6.65 -10.76 20.08
N THR A 213 7.41 -10.84 21.17
CA THR A 213 7.00 -10.36 22.48
C THR A 213 7.75 -9.08 22.84
N PHE A 214 7.02 -8.10 23.36
CA PHE A 214 7.54 -6.79 23.73
C PHE A 214 7.08 -6.48 25.15
N THR A 215 8.04 -6.21 26.04
CA THR A 215 7.79 -5.84 27.44
C THR A 215 8.39 -4.47 27.70
N LEU A 216 7.66 -3.64 28.45
CA LEU A 216 8.07 -2.31 28.91
C LEU A 216 9.27 -2.36 29.87
#